data_AF-A0A5C9BQ95-F1
#
_entry.id   AF-A0A5C9BQ95-F1
#
_cell.length_a   1.000
_cell.length_b   1.000
_cell.length_c   1.000
_cell.angle_alpha   90.00
_cell.angle_beta   90.00
_cell.angle_gamma   90.00
#
_symmetry.space_group_name_H-M   'P 1'
#
loop_
_entity.id
_entity.type
_entity.pdbx_description
1 polymer ?
#
loop_
_entity_poly.entity_id
_entity_poly.type
_entity_poly.pdbx_seq_one_letter_code
_entity_poly.pdbx_strand_id
1 'polypeptide(L)' 'MDRVGAGDSFGGALIFALNTPELSSPATAIRYAVAASCLKHSIKGDFNTVTRAEIESLMGGSGSGRVQR' A
#
# COMPACT_ATOMS: atom_id res chain seq x y z
N MET A 1 -10.76 13.89 0.73
CA MET A 1 -10.37 12.68 -0.01
C MET A 1 -9.86 13.12 -1.35
N ASP A 2 -8.55 13.04 -1.56
CA ASP A 2 -7.96 13.24 -2.88
C ASP A 2 -7.81 11.88 -3.56
N ARG A 3 -8.30 11.74 -4.80
CA ARG A 3 -8.37 10.46 -5.53
C ARG A 3 -7.31 10.32 -6.62
N VAL A 4 -6.55 11.39 -6.86
CA VAL A 4 -5.52 11.41 -7.89
C VAL A 4 -4.28 10.64 -7.38
N GLY A 5 -3.79 9.67 -8.15
CA GLY A 5 -2.57 8.89 -7.83
C GLY A 5 -2.77 7.58 -7.06
N ALA A 6 -4.01 7.21 -6.71
CA ALA A 6 -4.30 5.91 -6.06
C ALA A 6 -4.06 4.71 -7.00
N GLY A 7 -4.32 4.91 -8.31
CA GLY A 7 -4.05 3.91 -9.36
C GLY A 7 -2.56 3.72 -9.63
N ASP A 8 -1.79 4.81 -9.70
CA ASP A 8 -0.33 4.74 -9.88
C ASP A 8 0.35 4.09 -8.67
N SER A 9 -0.15 4.40 -7.46
CA SER A 9 0.32 3.76 -6.22
C SER A 9 0.03 2.25 -6.21
N PHE A 10 -1.16 1.84 -6.67
CA PHE A 10 -1.50 0.42 -6.82
C PHE A 10 -0.60 -0.27 -7.84
N GLY A 11 -0.44 0.33 -9.04
CA GLY A 11 0.37 -0.23 -10.11
C GLY A 11 1.85 -0.38 -9.72
N GLY A 12 2.43 0.66 -9.12
CA GLY A 12 3.80 0.64 -8.64
C GLY A 12 4.03 -0.40 -7.54
N ALA A 13 3.10 -0.47 -6.57
CA ALA A 13 3.18 -1.45 -5.48
C ALA A 13 2.96 -2.90 -5.97
N LEU A 14 2.12 -3.12 -6.97
CA LEU A 14 1.90 -4.44 -7.57
C LEU A 14 3.15 -4.93 -8.30
N ILE A 15 3.76 -4.08 -9.13
CA ILE A 15 5.01 -4.41 -9.83
C ILE A 15 6.12 -4.70 -8.80
N PHE A 16 6.24 -3.87 -7.77
CA PHE A 16 7.20 -4.10 -6.68
C PHE A 16 6.99 -5.44 -6.00
N ALA A 17 5.74 -5.77 -5.63
CA ALA A 17 5.43 -7.01 -4.94
C ALA A 17 5.68 -8.26 -5.81
N LEU A 18 5.34 -8.22 -7.10
CA LEU A 18 5.60 -9.31 -8.03
C LEU A 18 7.11 -9.55 -8.26
N ASN A 19 7.94 -8.52 -8.15
CA ASN A 19 9.39 -8.61 -8.26
C ASN A 19 10.10 -8.87 -6.91
N THR A 20 9.34 -8.99 -5.82
CA THR A 20 9.89 -9.23 -4.47
C THR A 20 9.54 -10.67 -4.07
N PRO A 21 10.53 -11.57 -3.91
CA PRO A 21 10.26 -12.99 -3.64
C PRO A 21 9.31 -13.24 -2.47
N GLU A 22 9.43 -12.47 -1.38
CA GLU A 22 8.58 -12.62 -0.18
C GLU A 22 7.12 -12.15 -0.38
N LEU A 23 6.85 -11.38 -1.43
CA LEU A 23 5.54 -10.79 -1.74
C LEU A 23 4.92 -11.32 -3.04
N SER A 24 5.69 -12.09 -3.82
CA SER A 24 5.35 -12.51 -5.19
C SER A 24 4.17 -13.48 -5.30
N SER A 25 3.71 -14.05 -4.18
CA SER A 25 2.48 -14.83 -4.14
C SER A 25 1.31 -13.95 -4.65
N PRO A 26 0.47 -14.41 -5.60
CA PRO A 26 -0.56 -13.55 -6.19
C PRO A 26 -1.49 -12.90 -5.18
N ALA A 27 -1.89 -13.63 -4.13
CA ALA A 27 -2.74 -13.11 -3.07
C ALA A 27 -2.01 -12.07 -2.20
N THR A 28 -0.72 -12.27 -1.92
CA THR A 28 0.10 -11.32 -1.15
C THR A 28 0.37 -10.05 -1.95
N ALA A 29 0.72 -10.18 -3.23
CA ALA A 29 1.00 -9.06 -4.11
C ALA A 29 -0.22 -8.13 -4.28
N ILE A 30 -1.42 -8.72 -4.43
CA ILE A 30 -2.66 -7.95 -4.48
C ILE A 30 -2.92 -7.23 -3.15
N ARG A 31 -2.75 -7.91 -2.01
CA ARG A 31 -2.95 -7.28 -0.69
C ARG A 31 -1.97 -6.14 -0.43
N TYR A 32 -0.72 -6.29 -0.84
CA TYR A 32 0.31 -5.25 -0.76
C TYR A 32 -0.07 -4.04 -1.62
N ALA A 33 -0.50 -4.26 -2.87
CA ALA A 33 -0.92 -3.19 -3.78
C ALA A 33 -2.17 -2.44 -3.28
N VAL A 34 -3.15 -3.16 -2.72
CA VAL A 34 -4.34 -2.57 -2.11
C VAL A 34 -3.96 -1.73 -0.88
N ALA A 35 -3.11 -2.25 0.01
CA ALA A 35 -2.63 -1.53 1.19
C ALA A 35 -1.89 -0.24 0.81
N ALA A 36 -1.01 -0.29 -0.20
CA ALA A 36 -0.31 0.88 -0.71
C ALA A 36 -1.29 1.94 -1.29
N SER A 37 -2.30 1.49 -2.02
CA SER A 37 -3.35 2.38 -2.55
C SER A 37 -4.18 3.04 -1.44
N CYS A 38 -4.51 2.31 -0.37
CA CYS A 38 -5.23 2.83 0.79
C CYS A 38 -4.43 3.88 1.59
N LEU A 39 -3.11 3.71 1.71
CA LEU A 39 -2.25 4.65 2.44
C LEU A 39 -2.10 5.99 1.72
N LYS A 40 -2.16 6.04 0.38
CA LYS A 40 -2.11 7.30 -0.39
C LYS A 40 -3.23 8.28 0.02
N HIS A 41 -4.38 7.78 0.47
CA HIS A 41 -5.48 8.61 0.95
C HIS A 41 -5.33 9.08 2.40
N SER A 42 -4.38 8.50 3.16
CA SER A 42 -4.19 8.74 4.60
C SER A 42 -3.01 9.67 4.90
N ILE A 43 -2.13 9.93 3.93
CA ILE A 43 -0.99 10.85 4.04
C ILE A 43 -1.38 12.23 3.48
N LYS A 44 -1.35 13.27 4.32
CA LYS A 44 -1.42 14.66 3.86
C LYS A 44 -0.06 15.06 3.28
N GLY A 45 0.09 14.98 1.97
CA GLY A 45 1.28 15.43 1.24
C GLY A 45 1.36 14.82 -0.16
N ASP A 46 1.96 15.55 -1.09
CA ASP A 46 2.15 15.14 -2.49
C ASP A 46 3.16 13.98 -2.65
N PHE A 47 4.07 13.81 -1.69
CA PHE A 47 5.11 12.80 -1.74
C PHE A 47 4.64 11.48 -1.11
N ASN A 48 4.70 10.42 -1.91
CA ASN A 48 4.33 9.05 -1.52
C ASN A 48 5.44 8.44 -0.64
N THR A 49 5.65 8.97 0.57
CA THR A 49 6.64 8.47 1.55
C THR A 49 6.07 7.30 2.36
N VAL A 50 5.41 6.35 1.70
CA VAL A 50 5.02 5.08 2.33
C VAL A 50 6.19 4.12 2.25
N THR A 51 6.63 3.66 3.42
CA THR A 51 7.67 2.64 3.54
C THR A 51 7.07 1.24 3.36
N ARG A 52 7.91 0.28 2.94
CA ARG A 52 7.54 -1.14 2.88
C ARG A 52 6.94 -1.62 4.20
N ALA A 53 7.50 -1.18 5.33
CA ALA A 53 7.03 -1.54 6.67
C ALA A 53 5.61 -1.03 6.97
N GLU A 54 5.24 0.17 6.54
CA GLU A 54 3.88 0.71 6.74
C GLU A 54 2.84 -0.04 5.88
N ILE A 55 3.21 -0.36 4.63
CA ILE A 55 2.36 -1.15 3.73
C ILE A 55 2.18 -2.56 4.28
N GLU A 56 3.25 -3.20 4.74
CA GLU A 56 3.21 -4.53 5.35
C GLU A 56 2.46 -4.52 6.69
N SER A 57 2.57 -3.46 7.49
CA SER A 57 1.79 -3.29 8.72
C SER A 57 0.29 -3.16 8.43
N LEU A 58 -0.10 -2.39 7.42
CA LEU A 58 -1.50 -2.27 7.01
C LEU A 58 -2.03 -3.59 6.41
N MET A 59 -1.20 -4.26 5.60
CA MET A 59 -1.49 -5.56 4.99
C MET A 59 -1.66 -6.67 6.05
N GLY A 60 -0.81 -6.68 7.07
CA GLY A 60 -0.74 -7.69 8.12
C GLY A 60 -1.76 -7.52 9.24
N GLY A 61 -2.29 -6.31 9.44
CA GLY A 61 -3.29 -6.11 10.48
C GLY A 61 -3.69 -4.66 10.68
N SER A 62 -4.79 -4.27 10.05
CA SER A 62 -5.90 -3.62 10.73
C SER A 62 -7.14 -3.66 9.82
N GLY A 63 -8.02 -4.63 10.04
CA GLY A 63 -9.42 -4.62 9.55
C GLY A 63 -10.29 -3.51 10.18
N SER A 64 -9.66 -2.53 10.81
CA SER A 64 -10.23 -1.33 11.42
C SER A 64 -9.34 -0.19 10.93
N GLY A 65 -9.79 0.60 9.95
CA GLY A 65 -9.02 1.69 9.33
C GLY A 65 -8.67 2.84 10.29
N ARG A 66 -7.97 2.56 11.38
CA ARG A 66 -7.51 3.50 12.38
C ARG A 66 -5.99 3.54 12.34
N VAL A 67 -5.49 4.55 11.63
CA VAL A 67 -4.13 5.04 11.79
C VAL A 67 -3.98 5.48 13.24
N GLN A 68 -3.23 4.73 14.05
CA GLN A 68 -2.72 5.22 15.32
C GLN A 68 -1.54 6.15 15.02
N ARG A 69 -1.65 7.39 15.51
CA ARG A 69 -0.64 8.44 15.41
C ARG A 69 0.40 8.33 16.50
#